data_AF-A0A2J6NM80-F1
#
_entry.id   AF-A0A2J6NM80-F1
#
_cell.length_a   1.000
_cell.length_b   1.000
_cell.length_c   1.000
_cell.angle_alpha   90.00
_cell.angle_beta   90.00
_cell.angle_gamma   90.00
#
_symmetry.space_group_name_H-M   'P 1'
#
loop_
_entity.id
_entity.type
_entity.pdbx_description
1 polymer ?
#
loop_
_entity_poly.entity_id
_entity_poly.type
_entity_poly.pdbx_seq_one_letter_code
_entity_poly.pdbx_strand_id
1 'polypeptide(L)'
;MRLTKLTWLLVAIVTIIYTTTLIIVRVQNPRHIQAEYYQHWRSAYIIKQSSQRAFVNTSNQRNSPVALSEGQGYGLYITALAGQRGWAKSRDFDQLLNYYLAHRDYVGPHQQTATYLMKWRQYQKDGRWVSDANSATDGDLFIARALDQAATVWPQRAVYYRKLERHLTNDILAYEYNPQTRALTVGDWATSKSKYYRLMRTSDVAPTFFDQFYQLSHDQRWQTVKKGMLAHLADLSQQHRTGLVPDFAWVTATGAKPVKPWTVAGKNDGNYSYNACRVPMMLAASKDPQAQKTLNRMMKFFSHRYYVTAGYTLAGKQLNHHQSSSFSAPIFYAVSLNRNNGYDNLFDSQKFIFSKPLPKNNYYDATLTTIAAMKGMN
;
A
#
# COMPACT_ATOMS: atom_id res chain seq x y z
N MET A 1 -10.34 -33.58 -51.21
CA MET A 1 -8.86 -33.65 -51.12
C MET A 1 -8.47 -34.23 -49.77
N ARG A 2 -7.87 -35.43 -49.72
CA ARG A 2 -7.31 -35.97 -48.46
C ARG A 2 -5.95 -35.31 -48.23
N LEU A 3 -5.81 -34.58 -47.12
CA LEU A 3 -4.54 -34.00 -46.68
C LEU A 3 -3.50 -35.12 -46.49
N THR A 4 -2.29 -34.93 -47.01
CA THR A 4 -1.20 -35.90 -46.89
C THR A 4 -0.68 -35.93 -45.45
N LYS A 5 -0.07 -37.05 -45.02
CA LYS A 5 0.57 -37.17 -43.69
C LYS A 5 1.56 -36.04 -43.41
N LEU A 6 2.27 -35.57 -44.44
CA LEU A 6 3.20 -34.45 -44.38
C LEU A 6 2.48 -33.13 -44.05
N THR A 7 1.29 -32.92 -44.62
CA THR A 7 0.50 -31.69 -44.35
C THR A 7 -0.01 -31.67 -42.91
N TRP A 8 -0.45 -32.81 -42.38
CA TRP A 8 -0.83 -32.94 -40.97
C TRP A 8 0.34 -32.75 -40.00
N LEU A 9 1.54 -33.23 -40.36
CA LEU A 9 2.77 -32.98 -39.60
C LEU A 9 3.11 -31.48 -39.57
N LEU A 10 3.04 -30.80 -40.72
CA LEU A 10 3.26 -29.35 -40.83
C LEU A 10 2.26 -28.55 -39.99
N VAL A 11 0.97 -28.90 -40.06
CA VAL A 11 -0.09 -28.26 -39.24
C VAL A 11 0.18 -28.46 -37.74
N ALA A 12 0.59 -29.66 -37.33
CA ALA A 12 0.96 -29.93 -35.94
C ALA A 12 2.16 -29.10 -35.48
N ILE A 13 3.21 -29.01 -36.30
CA ILE A 13 4.41 -28.19 -36.00
C ILE A 13 4.04 -26.71 -35.87
N VAL A 14 3.28 -26.16 -36.83
CA VAL A 14 2.85 -24.75 -36.78
C VAL A 14 1.97 -24.48 -35.57
N THR A 15 1.06 -25.40 -35.23
CA THR A 15 0.21 -25.28 -34.04
C THR A 15 1.04 -25.32 -32.75
N ILE A 16 2.04 -26.20 -32.67
CA ILE A 16 2.96 -26.27 -31.53
C ILE A 16 3.74 -24.96 -31.43
N ILE A 17 4.37 -24.49 -32.50
CA ILE A 17 5.13 -23.23 -32.50
C ILE A 17 4.23 -22.06 -32.06
N TYR A 18 3.05 -21.92 -32.67
CA TYR A 18 2.11 -20.86 -32.32
C TYR A 18 1.66 -20.93 -30.86
N THR A 19 1.31 -22.12 -30.37
CA THR A 19 0.89 -22.33 -28.97
C THR A 19 2.04 -22.05 -28.01
N THR A 20 3.26 -22.51 -28.32
CA THR A 20 4.47 -22.23 -27.55
C THR A 20 4.78 -20.73 -27.52
N THR A 21 4.70 -20.03 -28.66
CA THR A 21 4.87 -18.57 -28.72
C THR A 21 3.82 -17.84 -27.89
N LEU A 22 2.54 -18.24 -27.97
CA LEU A 22 1.48 -17.66 -27.15
C LEU A 22 1.73 -17.89 -25.66
N ILE A 23 2.16 -19.09 -25.26
CA ILE A 23 2.52 -19.39 -23.86
C ILE A 23 3.71 -18.54 -23.41
N ILE A 24 4.76 -18.45 -24.24
CA ILE A 24 5.94 -17.62 -23.97
C ILE A 24 5.53 -16.16 -23.77
N VAL A 25 4.77 -15.57 -24.69
CA VAL A 25 4.29 -14.19 -24.57
C VAL A 25 3.40 -14.00 -23.36
N ARG A 26 2.48 -14.93 -23.10
CA ARG A 26 1.54 -14.87 -21.96
C ARG A 26 2.27 -14.88 -20.61
N VAL A 27 3.37 -15.63 -20.49
CA VAL A 27 4.13 -15.77 -19.24
C VAL A 27 5.24 -14.72 -19.11
N GLN A 28 5.97 -14.44 -20.20
CA GLN A 28 7.12 -13.53 -20.16
C GLN A 28 6.70 -12.06 -20.14
N ASN A 29 5.59 -11.68 -20.78
CA ASN A 29 5.18 -10.29 -20.87
C ASN A 29 4.82 -9.69 -19.49
N PRO A 30 3.99 -10.32 -18.63
CA PRO A 30 3.75 -9.83 -17.27
C PRO A 30 5.03 -9.74 -16.43
N ARG A 31 5.92 -10.73 -16.53
CA ARG A 31 7.19 -10.76 -15.80
C ARG A 31 8.13 -9.63 -16.24
N HIS A 32 8.19 -9.37 -17.54
CA HIS A 32 8.97 -8.27 -18.11
C HIS A 32 8.44 -6.91 -17.63
N ILE A 33 7.12 -6.69 -17.74
CA ILE A 33 6.48 -5.45 -17.26
C ILE A 33 6.76 -5.24 -15.77
N GLN A 34 6.58 -6.27 -14.94
CA GLN A 34 6.88 -6.19 -13.50
C GLN A 34 8.33 -5.79 -13.22
N ALA A 35 9.30 -6.41 -13.91
CA ALA A 35 10.71 -6.10 -13.76
C ALA A 35 11.01 -4.65 -14.19
N GLU A 36 10.48 -4.23 -15.33
CA GLU A 36 10.65 -2.89 -15.88
C GLU A 36 10.10 -1.81 -14.93
N TYR A 37 8.89 -2.00 -14.42
CA TYR A 37 8.27 -1.08 -13.47
C TYR A 37 9.07 -0.97 -12.17
N TYR A 38 9.54 -2.10 -11.63
CA TYR A 38 10.43 -2.09 -10.46
C TYR A 38 11.73 -1.32 -10.75
N GLN A 39 12.41 -1.58 -11.87
CA GLN A 39 13.68 -0.93 -12.19
C GLN A 39 13.52 0.57 -12.44
N HIS A 40 12.49 0.97 -13.18
CA HIS A 40 12.17 2.37 -13.43
C HIS A 40 11.80 3.12 -12.14
N TRP A 41 10.96 2.52 -11.30
CA TRP A 41 10.60 3.09 -10.01
C TRP A 41 11.84 3.24 -9.10
N ARG A 42 12.67 2.19 -9.00
CA ARG A 42 13.91 2.20 -8.21
C ARG A 42 14.86 3.32 -8.67
N SER A 43 15.07 3.45 -9.98
CA SER A 43 15.96 4.47 -10.55
C SER A 43 15.47 5.91 -10.32
N ALA A 44 14.15 6.11 -10.38
CA ALA A 44 13.53 7.42 -10.21
C ALA A 44 13.49 7.86 -8.74
N TYR A 45 13.15 6.95 -7.83
CA TYR A 45 12.74 7.32 -6.47
C TYR A 45 13.71 6.90 -5.37
N ILE A 46 14.57 5.90 -5.56
CA ILE A 46 15.56 5.55 -4.53
C ILE A 46 16.79 6.46 -4.65
N ILE A 47 17.09 7.18 -3.57
CA ILE A 47 18.33 7.97 -3.43
C ILE A 47 19.27 7.25 -2.45
N LYS A 48 20.50 6.99 -2.89
CA LYS A 48 21.56 6.48 -2.02
C LYS A 48 22.17 7.64 -1.24
N GLN A 49 21.89 7.68 0.07
CA GLN A 49 22.53 8.64 0.97
C GLN A 49 23.98 8.23 1.27
N SER A 50 24.27 6.93 1.32
CA SER A 50 25.62 6.39 1.46
C SER A 50 25.71 4.97 0.88
N SER A 51 26.87 4.32 1.02
CA SER A 51 27.03 2.91 0.63
C SER A 51 26.15 1.94 1.44
N GLN A 52 25.65 2.37 2.60
CA GLN A 52 24.87 1.56 3.54
C GLN A 52 23.45 2.08 3.79
N ARG A 53 23.09 3.27 3.30
CA ARG A 53 21.77 3.88 3.52
C ARG A 53 21.18 4.42 2.22
N ALA A 54 19.92 4.11 1.99
CA ALA A 54 19.12 4.66 0.91
C ALA A 54 17.72 5.01 1.41
N PHE A 55 17.08 5.96 0.77
CA PHE A 55 15.70 6.33 1.08
C PHE A 55 14.88 6.52 -0.18
N VAL A 56 13.57 6.50 -0.01
CA VAL A 56 12.62 6.81 -1.07
C VAL A 56 12.34 8.31 -1.07
N ASN A 57 12.69 8.97 -2.16
CA ASN A 57 12.35 10.37 -2.39
C ASN A 57 10.87 10.50 -2.77
N THR A 58 10.13 11.22 -1.94
CA THR A 58 8.70 11.51 -2.10
C THR A 58 8.44 12.91 -2.64
N SER A 59 9.48 13.74 -2.77
CA SER A 59 9.39 15.08 -3.36
C SER A 59 9.31 15.00 -4.88
N ASN A 60 8.46 15.85 -5.46
CA ASN A 60 8.41 16.07 -6.91
C ASN A 60 9.64 16.84 -7.43
N GLN A 61 10.45 17.41 -6.54
CA GLN A 61 11.68 18.14 -6.82
C GLN A 61 12.89 17.32 -6.37
N ARG A 62 13.60 16.70 -7.32
CA ARG A 62 14.71 15.78 -7.01
C ARG A 62 15.90 16.46 -6.31
N ASN A 63 16.11 17.76 -6.55
CA ASN A 63 17.13 18.59 -5.89
C ASN A 63 16.76 19.02 -4.47
N SER A 64 15.51 18.80 -4.05
CA SER A 64 15.03 19.06 -2.69
C SER A 64 14.31 17.81 -2.18
N PRO A 65 15.08 16.74 -1.89
CA PRO A 65 14.51 15.45 -1.58
C PRO A 65 13.81 15.46 -0.22
N VAL A 66 12.71 14.73 -0.14
CA VAL A 66 11.94 14.50 1.10
C VAL A 66 11.74 13.00 1.25
N ALA A 67 12.07 12.45 2.40
CA ALA A 67 11.71 11.09 2.76
C ALA A 67 10.50 11.13 3.70
N LEU A 68 9.52 10.26 3.45
CA LEU A 68 8.41 10.02 4.37
C LEU A 68 8.49 8.57 4.86
N SER A 69 8.04 8.29 6.09
CA SER A 69 7.96 6.92 6.61
C SER A 69 7.04 6.06 5.73
N GLU A 70 5.92 6.61 5.23
CA GLU A 70 5.06 5.99 4.22
C GLU A 70 5.89 5.52 3.02
N GLY A 71 6.69 6.43 2.47
CA GLY A 71 7.45 6.13 1.28
C GLY A 71 8.57 5.13 1.52
N GLN A 72 9.18 5.19 2.71
CA GLN A 72 10.18 4.22 3.13
C GLN A 72 9.59 2.82 3.30
N GLY A 73 8.39 2.72 3.89
CA GLY A 73 7.63 1.49 4.01
C GLY A 73 7.29 0.89 2.64
N TYR A 74 6.80 1.70 1.70
CA TYR A 74 6.58 1.25 0.33
C TYR A 74 7.86 0.78 -0.35
N GLY A 75 8.98 1.48 -0.17
CA GLY A 75 10.24 1.06 -0.76
C GLY A 75 10.76 -0.27 -0.24
N LEU A 76 10.68 -0.49 1.07
CA LEU A 76 10.99 -1.78 1.67
C LEU A 76 10.08 -2.87 1.12
N TYR A 77 8.77 -2.62 1.06
CA TYR A 77 7.80 -3.59 0.57
C TYR A 77 8.04 -3.96 -0.90
N ILE A 78 8.20 -2.97 -1.79
CA ILE A 78 8.49 -3.19 -3.21
C ILE A 78 9.83 -3.92 -3.39
N THR A 79 10.86 -3.57 -2.61
CA THR A 79 12.17 -4.23 -2.69
C THR A 79 12.09 -5.69 -2.25
N ALA A 80 11.30 -6.02 -1.22
CA ALA A 80 11.06 -7.40 -0.80
C ALA A 80 10.29 -8.20 -1.87
N LEU A 81 9.27 -7.60 -2.52
CA LEU A 81 8.57 -8.21 -3.65
C LEU A 81 9.51 -8.46 -4.85
N ALA A 82 10.38 -7.52 -5.16
CA ALA A 82 11.40 -7.67 -6.20
C ALA A 82 12.43 -8.76 -5.83
N GLY A 83 12.79 -8.87 -4.55
CA GLY A 83 13.64 -9.94 -4.03
C GLY A 83 13.04 -11.33 -4.24
N GLN A 84 11.72 -11.49 -4.03
CA GLN A 84 11.00 -12.75 -4.30
C GLN A 84 11.13 -13.19 -5.77
N ARG A 85 11.33 -12.24 -6.69
CA ARG A 85 11.51 -12.49 -8.14
C ARG A 85 12.98 -12.57 -8.56
N GLY A 86 13.93 -12.40 -7.63
CA GLY A 86 15.37 -12.38 -7.89
C GLY A 86 15.89 -11.05 -8.47
N TRP A 87 15.10 -9.98 -8.45
CA TRP A 87 15.47 -8.66 -9.00
C TRP A 87 16.10 -7.71 -8.00
N ALA A 88 16.03 -8.04 -6.70
CA ALA A 88 16.67 -7.31 -5.62
C ALA A 88 17.47 -8.26 -4.73
N LYS A 89 18.57 -7.77 -4.16
CA LYS A 89 19.36 -8.51 -3.18
C LYS A 89 19.00 -8.03 -1.77
N SER A 90 19.29 -8.84 -0.75
CA SER A 90 19.10 -8.44 0.66
C SER A 90 19.82 -7.13 0.99
N ARG A 91 20.97 -6.87 0.35
CA ARG A 91 21.69 -5.59 0.47
C ARG A 91 20.88 -4.37 0.02
N ASP A 92 20.08 -4.49 -1.06
CA ASP A 92 19.22 -3.37 -1.51
C ASP A 92 18.15 -3.06 -0.46
N PHE A 93 17.57 -4.11 0.15
CA PHE A 93 16.61 -3.98 1.24
C PHE A 93 17.26 -3.40 2.51
N ASP A 94 18.44 -3.90 2.89
CA ASP A 94 19.17 -3.45 4.06
C ASP A 94 19.56 -1.97 3.96
N GLN A 95 19.84 -1.45 2.76
CA GLN A 95 20.11 -0.02 2.58
C GLN A 95 18.91 0.85 2.94
N LEU A 96 17.70 0.44 2.54
CA LEU A 96 16.47 1.10 2.95
C LEU A 96 16.20 0.89 4.44
N LEU A 97 16.42 -0.31 4.95
CA LEU A 97 16.19 -0.65 6.35
C LEU A 97 17.10 0.17 7.28
N ASN A 98 18.38 0.32 6.92
CA ASN A 98 19.34 1.10 7.68
C ASN A 98 19.00 2.60 7.69
N TYR A 99 18.33 3.12 6.67
CA TYR A 99 17.81 4.49 6.70
C TYR A 99 16.66 4.60 7.69
N TYR A 100 15.70 3.68 7.68
CA TYR A 100 14.63 3.61 8.69
C TYR A 100 15.21 3.52 10.11
N LEU A 101 16.14 2.60 10.36
CA LEU A 101 16.73 2.40 11.69
C LEU A 101 17.46 3.63 12.23
N ALA A 102 18.01 4.46 11.33
CA ALA A 102 18.69 5.71 11.67
C ALA A 102 17.71 6.88 11.94
N HIS A 103 16.45 6.76 11.55
CA HIS A 103 15.41 7.78 11.71
C HIS A 103 14.24 7.25 12.55
N ARG A 104 14.53 6.35 13.48
CA ARG A 104 13.57 5.91 14.48
C ARG A 104 13.17 7.06 15.38
N ASP A 105 11.95 6.96 15.86
CA ASP A 105 11.33 7.98 16.66
C ASP A 105 11.62 7.81 18.16
N TYR A 106 11.28 8.85 18.90
CA TYR A 106 11.33 8.87 20.34
C TYR A 106 9.97 9.30 20.87
N VAL A 107 9.54 8.70 21.96
CA VAL A 107 8.25 9.01 22.60
C VAL A 107 8.47 9.51 24.03
N GLY A 108 7.38 9.95 24.65
CA GLY A 108 7.36 10.50 26.01
C GLY A 108 7.38 12.03 26.04
N PRO A 109 7.16 12.64 27.23
CA PRO A 109 6.98 14.09 27.37
C PRO A 109 8.15 14.95 26.85
N HIS A 110 9.35 14.37 26.76
CA HIS A 110 10.57 15.02 26.32
C HIS A 110 11.27 14.28 25.18
N GLN A 111 10.55 13.42 24.45
CA GLN A 111 11.09 12.68 23.29
C GLN A 111 12.36 11.89 23.65
N GLN A 112 12.32 11.20 24.79
CA GLN A 112 13.49 10.56 25.40
C GLN A 112 13.48 9.02 25.29
N THR A 113 12.32 8.42 25.07
CA THR A 113 12.19 6.96 25.02
C THR A 113 12.32 6.51 23.57
N ALA A 114 13.43 5.85 23.23
CA ALA A 114 13.64 5.31 21.90
C ALA A 114 12.59 4.24 21.55
N THR A 115 12.08 4.26 20.32
CA THR A 115 11.15 3.26 19.80
C THR A 115 11.70 2.62 18.52
N TYR A 116 10.92 1.72 17.95
CA TYR A 116 11.05 1.19 16.61
C TYR A 116 10.15 1.90 15.61
N LEU A 117 9.28 2.82 16.01
CA LEU A 117 8.52 3.64 15.06
C LEU A 117 9.47 4.53 14.25
N MET A 118 9.06 4.91 13.04
CA MET A 118 9.83 5.81 12.19
C MET A 118 9.30 7.23 12.26
N LYS A 119 10.20 8.22 12.44
CA LYS A 119 9.87 9.63 12.25
C LYS A 119 9.24 9.84 10.87
N TRP A 120 8.10 10.51 10.82
CA TRP A 120 7.28 10.48 9.61
C TRP A 120 7.87 11.25 8.43
N ARG A 121 8.73 12.25 8.67
CA ARG A 121 9.30 13.10 7.61
C ARG A 121 10.76 13.49 7.86
N GLN A 122 11.58 13.36 6.82
CA GLN A 122 12.95 13.86 6.75
C GLN A 122 13.15 14.72 5.51
N TYR A 123 13.85 15.84 5.65
CA TYR A 123 14.09 16.79 4.57
C TYR A 123 15.39 17.56 4.79
N GLN A 124 15.83 18.30 3.78
CA GLN A 124 16.98 19.20 3.90
C GLN A 124 16.54 20.61 4.32
N LYS A 125 17.21 21.14 5.34
CA LYS A 125 17.10 22.53 5.79
C LYS A 125 18.51 23.08 6.01
N ASP A 126 18.83 24.19 5.36
CA ASP A 126 20.15 24.86 5.46
C ASP A 126 21.33 23.90 5.21
N GLY A 127 21.20 23.04 4.20
CA GLY A 127 22.22 22.05 3.81
C GLY A 127 22.33 20.84 4.75
N ARG A 128 21.49 20.73 5.78
CA ARG A 128 21.50 19.62 6.75
C ARG A 128 20.21 18.81 6.69
N TRP A 129 20.33 17.51 6.92
CA TRP A 129 19.16 16.66 7.10
C TRP A 129 18.53 16.92 8.47
N VAL A 130 17.22 17.16 8.46
CA VAL A 130 16.40 17.30 9.66
C VAL A 130 15.28 16.27 9.62
N SER A 131 14.78 15.89 10.80
CA SER A 131 13.65 14.97 10.95
C SER A 131 12.60 15.60 11.83
N ASP A 132 11.35 15.58 11.37
CA ASP A 132 10.24 15.94 12.23
C ASP A 132 9.94 14.78 13.18
N ALA A 133 9.65 15.10 14.44
CA ALA A 133 9.22 14.13 15.44
C ALA A 133 7.84 13.55 15.08
N ASN A 134 7.50 12.46 15.76
CA ASN A 134 6.27 11.68 15.63
C ASN A 134 6.27 10.72 14.44
N SER A 135 5.54 9.63 14.62
CA SER A 135 5.34 8.58 13.63
C SER A 135 4.14 8.86 12.73
N ALA A 136 4.05 8.05 11.67
CA ALA A 136 2.82 7.89 10.89
C ALA A 136 2.58 6.40 10.69
N THR A 137 1.45 5.94 11.23
CA THR A 137 1.15 4.51 11.40
C THR A 137 1.14 3.72 10.10
N ASP A 138 0.73 4.33 8.97
CA ASP A 138 0.77 3.67 7.66
C ASP A 138 2.20 3.32 7.24
N GLY A 139 3.16 4.20 7.47
CA GLY A 139 4.58 3.92 7.25
C GLY A 139 5.06 2.72 8.07
N ASP A 140 4.79 2.73 9.37
CA ASP A 140 5.20 1.67 10.29
C ASP A 140 4.55 0.31 9.96
N LEU A 141 3.27 0.31 9.57
CA LEU A 141 2.57 -0.89 9.09
C LEU A 141 3.24 -1.48 7.84
N PHE A 142 3.62 -0.65 6.86
CA PHE A 142 4.30 -1.13 5.66
C PHE A 142 5.74 -1.59 5.93
N ILE A 143 6.46 -0.94 6.83
CA ILE A 143 7.80 -1.39 7.27
C ILE A 143 7.70 -2.77 7.93
N ALA A 144 6.77 -2.97 8.85
CA ALA A 144 6.54 -4.25 9.51
C ALA A 144 6.18 -5.35 8.49
N ARG A 145 5.23 -5.07 7.58
CA ARG A 145 4.86 -6.01 6.53
C ARG A 145 6.03 -6.36 5.62
N ALA A 146 6.90 -5.41 5.32
CA ALA A 146 8.06 -5.62 4.47
C ALA A 146 9.14 -6.49 5.15
N LEU A 147 9.32 -6.35 6.46
CA LEU A 147 10.23 -7.18 7.25
C LEU A 147 9.83 -8.67 7.23
N ASP A 148 8.54 -8.95 7.37
CA ASP A 148 8.01 -10.31 7.21
C ASP A 148 8.30 -10.89 5.83
N GLN A 149 7.99 -10.12 4.78
CA GLN A 149 8.26 -10.53 3.41
C GLN A 149 9.76 -10.80 3.21
N ALA A 150 10.61 -9.91 3.70
CA ALA A 150 12.06 -10.04 3.62
C ALA A 150 12.58 -11.29 4.35
N ALA A 151 11.97 -11.66 5.48
CA ALA A 151 12.33 -12.88 6.22
C ALA A 151 12.05 -14.16 5.43
N THR A 152 10.97 -14.17 4.64
CA THR A 152 10.67 -15.28 3.72
C THR A 152 11.58 -15.28 2.50
N VAL A 153 11.88 -14.09 1.94
CA VAL A 153 12.67 -13.94 0.72
C VAL A 153 14.16 -14.21 0.94
N TRP A 154 14.72 -13.84 2.10
CA TRP A 154 16.13 -14.03 2.44
C TRP A 154 16.30 -14.81 3.76
N PRO A 155 16.18 -16.15 3.73
CA PRO A 155 16.18 -17.00 4.94
C PRO A 155 17.40 -16.82 5.84
N GLN A 156 18.58 -16.55 5.26
CA GLN A 156 19.82 -16.32 6.00
C GLN A 156 19.76 -15.09 6.93
N ARG A 157 18.85 -14.14 6.66
CA ARG A 157 18.64 -12.94 7.47
C ARG A 157 17.31 -12.93 8.21
N ALA A 158 16.51 -14.00 8.11
CA ALA A 158 15.16 -14.06 8.63
C ALA A 158 15.07 -13.77 10.13
N VAL A 159 16.02 -14.29 10.93
CA VAL A 159 16.06 -14.05 12.39
C VAL A 159 16.17 -12.56 12.69
N TYR A 160 17.01 -11.84 11.96
CA TYR A 160 17.20 -10.40 12.13
C TYR A 160 15.95 -9.61 11.74
N TYR A 161 15.35 -9.90 10.59
CA TYR A 161 14.15 -9.20 10.13
C TYR A 161 12.95 -9.46 11.06
N ARG A 162 12.71 -10.70 11.48
CA ARG A 162 11.64 -11.05 12.44
C ARG A 162 11.84 -10.40 13.81
N LYS A 163 13.08 -10.23 14.26
CA LYS A 163 13.37 -9.50 15.50
C LYS A 163 12.93 -8.05 15.39
N LEU A 164 13.31 -7.36 14.31
CA LEU A 164 12.91 -5.98 14.08
C LEU A 164 11.40 -5.85 13.95
N GLU A 165 10.76 -6.77 13.24
CA GLU A 165 9.33 -6.78 13.05
C GLU A 165 8.57 -6.94 14.36
N ARG A 166 9.02 -7.84 15.23
CA ARG A 166 8.43 -8.03 16.56
C ARG A 166 8.55 -6.76 17.41
N HIS A 167 9.71 -6.09 17.37
CA HIS A 167 9.87 -4.84 18.10
C HIS A 167 8.97 -3.73 17.56
N LEU A 168 8.93 -3.56 16.24
CA LEU A 168 8.08 -2.56 15.59
C LEU A 168 6.59 -2.81 15.86
N THR A 169 6.11 -4.05 15.70
CA THR A 169 4.70 -4.37 15.95
C THR A 169 4.30 -4.20 17.42
N ASN A 170 5.20 -4.47 18.36
CA ASN A 170 4.98 -4.16 19.77
C ASN A 170 4.86 -2.65 20.01
N ASP A 171 5.71 -1.83 19.38
CA ASP A 171 5.68 -0.38 19.52
C ASP A 171 4.45 0.25 18.85
N ILE A 172 4.00 -0.28 17.70
CA ILE A 172 2.71 0.13 17.09
C ILE A 172 1.57 -0.10 18.09
N LEU A 173 1.50 -1.26 18.74
CA LEU A 173 0.46 -1.53 19.75
C LEU A 173 0.64 -0.74 21.06
N ALA A 174 1.84 -0.27 21.36
CA ALA A 174 2.12 0.51 22.57
C ALA A 174 1.78 1.98 22.39
N TYR A 175 2.05 2.54 21.21
CA TYR A 175 2.02 3.99 20.99
C TYR A 175 1.02 4.45 19.92
N GLU A 176 0.58 3.56 19.03
CA GLU A 176 -0.32 3.89 17.91
C GLU A 176 -1.67 3.16 18.00
N TYR A 177 -2.08 2.76 19.21
CA TYR A 177 -3.31 1.98 19.42
C TYR A 177 -4.24 2.64 20.43
N ASN A 178 -5.51 2.75 20.06
CA ASN A 178 -6.58 3.23 20.93
C ASN A 178 -7.49 2.06 21.36
N PRO A 179 -7.36 1.53 22.60
CA PRO A 179 -8.17 0.41 23.07
C PRO A 179 -9.66 0.72 23.20
N GLN A 180 -10.06 1.98 23.41
CA GLN A 180 -11.47 2.36 23.51
C GLN A 180 -12.21 2.27 22.17
N THR A 181 -11.48 2.52 21.07
CA THR A 181 -12.03 2.41 19.71
C THR A 181 -11.69 1.07 19.05
N ARG A 182 -10.73 0.31 19.62
CA ARG A 182 -10.14 -0.90 19.05
C ARG A 182 -9.57 -0.64 17.65
N ALA A 183 -9.01 0.55 17.45
CA ALA A 183 -8.43 0.98 16.19
C ALA A 183 -7.02 1.52 16.43
N LEU A 184 -6.18 1.43 15.40
CA LEU A 184 -4.92 2.16 15.39
C LEU A 184 -5.20 3.66 15.25
N THR A 185 -4.38 4.47 15.89
CA THR A 185 -4.36 5.92 15.70
C THR A 185 -3.62 6.25 14.40
N VAL A 186 -3.60 7.53 14.01
CA VAL A 186 -2.92 7.97 12.76
C VAL A 186 -1.40 8.11 12.91
N GLY A 187 -0.91 8.02 14.14
CA GLY A 187 0.48 8.16 14.58
C GLY A 187 0.55 8.21 16.10
N ASP A 188 1.76 8.13 16.66
CA ASP A 188 2.03 8.12 18.10
C ASP A 188 1.68 9.44 18.81
N TRP A 189 1.60 10.54 18.06
CA TRP A 189 1.18 11.86 18.53
C TRP A 189 -0.32 11.96 18.83
N ALA A 190 -1.13 11.06 18.25
CA ALA A 190 -2.57 11.01 18.49
C ALA A 190 -2.88 10.25 19.78
N THR A 191 -2.31 10.70 20.91
CA THR A 191 -2.48 10.09 22.25
C THR A 191 -3.83 10.38 22.89
N SER A 192 -4.13 9.78 24.06
CA SER A 192 -5.35 10.03 24.84
C SER A 192 -5.60 11.49 25.25
N LYS A 193 -4.54 12.32 25.25
CA LYS A 193 -4.63 13.77 25.51
C LYS A 193 -4.85 14.59 24.24
N SER A 194 -4.69 13.99 23.06
CA SER A 194 -4.87 14.63 21.77
C SER A 194 -6.34 14.64 21.36
N LYS A 195 -6.79 15.74 20.76
CA LYS A 195 -8.12 15.80 20.11
C LYS A 195 -8.26 14.79 18.96
N TYR A 196 -7.14 14.26 18.47
CA TYR A 196 -7.09 13.28 17.39
C TYR A 196 -7.05 11.82 17.88
N TYR A 197 -7.18 11.55 19.19
CA TYR A 197 -7.10 10.19 19.73
C TYR A 197 -8.07 9.20 19.07
N ARG A 198 -9.23 9.71 18.63
CA ARG A 198 -10.31 8.95 17.96
C ARG A 198 -10.30 9.07 16.44
N LEU A 199 -9.27 9.69 15.89
CA LEU A 199 -9.11 9.84 14.44
C LEU A 199 -8.59 8.51 13.88
N MET A 200 -9.30 7.98 12.89
CA MET A 200 -8.87 6.83 12.11
C MET A 200 -8.65 7.26 10.67
N ARG A 201 -7.49 6.94 10.10
CA ARG A 201 -7.24 7.03 8.66
C ARG A 201 -7.67 5.71 8.02
N THR A 202 -8.62 5.76 7.09
CA THR A 202 -9.25 4.52 6.59
C THR A 202 -8.32 3.64 5.75
N SER A 203 -7.29 4.24 5.15
CA SER A 203 -6.26 3.50 4.41
C SER A 203 -5.34 2.65 5.28
N ASP A 204 -5.40 2.80 6.59
CA ASP A 204 -4.56 2.03 7.53
C ASP A 204 -5.23 0.70 7.90
N VAL A 205 -6.47 0.49 7.47
CA VAL A 205 -7.21 -0.77 7.67
C VAL A 205 -6.62 -1.86 6.76
N ALA A 206 -5.63 -2.58 7.29
CA ALA A 206 -4.82 -3.56 6.58
C ALA A 206 -5.01 -4.98 7.18
N PRO A 207 -6.17 -5.63 7.00
CA PRO A 207 -6.51 -6.86 7.71
C PRO A 207 -5.50 -8.00 7.51
N THR A 208 -4.93 -8.14 6.31
CA THR A 208 -3.91 -9.17 6.05
C THR A 208 -2.57 -8.87 6.72
N PHE A 209 -2.26 -7.59 6.99
CA PHE A 209 -1.05 -7.23 7.74
C PHE A 209 -1.27 -7.56 9.21
N PHE A 210 -2.45 -7.23 9.75
CA PHE A 210 -2.81 -7.54 11.13
C PHE A 210 -2.83 -9.06 11.42
N ASP A 211 -3.33 -9.87 10.49
CA ASP A 211 -3.25 -11.34 10.61
C ASP A 211 -1.80 -11.83 10.66
N GLN A 212 -0.93 -11.23 9.85
CA GLN A 212 0.48 -11.59 9.76
C GLN A 212 1.26 -11.14 11.01
N PHE A 213 0.97 -9.96 11.56
CA PHE A 213 1.54 -9.50 12.84
C PHE A 213 1.09 -10.37 14.00
N TYR A 214 -0.18 -10.81 14.00
CA TYR A 214 -0.67 -11.80 14.97
C TYR A 214 0.07 -13.13 14.85
N GLN A 215 0.30 -13.63 13.64
CA GLN A 215 1.05 -14.88 13.42
C GLN A 215 2.48 -14.82 13.97
N LEU A 216 3.16 -13.67 13.87
CA LEU A 216 4.52 -13.51 14.41
C LEU A 216 4.55 -13.31 15.93
N SER A 217 3.64 -12.48 16.46
CA SER A 217 3.68 -11.99 17.85
C SER A 217 2.85 -12.83 18.82
N HIS A 218 1.83 -13.52 18.32
CA HIS A 218 0.74 -14.12 19.09
C HIS A 218 -0.03 -13.12 19.98
N ASP A 219 0.11 -11.81 19.76
CA ASP A 219 -0.60 -10.78 20.51
C ASP A 219 -2.05 -10.62 20.01
N GLN A 220 -3.02 -11.01 20.84
CA GLN A 220 -4.45 -10.95 20.53
C GLN A 220 -4.98 -9.54 20.24
N ARG A 221 -4.24 -8.49 20.63
CA ARG A 221 -4.60 -7.11 20.29
C ARG A 221 -4.64 -6.91 18.78
N TRP A 222 -3.81 -7.60 17.99
CA TRP A 222 -3.87 -7.51 16.52
C TRP A 222 -5.17 -8.04 15.93
N GLN A 223 -5.71 -9.13 16.47
CA GLN A 223 -7.04 -9.64 16.10
C GLN A 223 -8.15 -8.67 16.53
N THR A 224 -7.99 -8.04 17.70
CA THR A 224 -8.90 -7.00 18.19
C THR A 224 -8.91 -5.77 17.27
N VAL A 225 -7.73 -5.29 16.87
CA VAL A 225 -7.53 -4.18 15.92
C VAL A 225 -8.16 -4.51 14.58
N LYS A 226 -7.89 -5.69 14.01
CA LYS A 226 -8.48 -6.13 12.75
C LYS A 226 -10.01 -6.06 12.79
N LYS A 227 -10.62 -6.68 13.81
CA LYS A 227 -12.08 -6.71 13.97
C LYS A 227 -12.66 -5.32 14.18
N GLY A 228 -12.02 -4.49 15.00
CA GLY A 228 -12.47 -3.12 15.29
C GLY A 228 -12.41 -2.22 14.06
N MET A 229 -11.27 -2.19 13.37
CA MET A 229 -11.07 -1.36 12.19
C MET A 229 -11.93 -1.79 11.00
N LEU A 230 -12.12 -3.09 10.78
CA LEU A 230 -13.05 -3.58 9.75
C LEU A 230 -14.51 -3.23 10.06
N ALA A 231 -14.91 -3.28 11.34
CA ALA A 231 -16.25 -2.86 11.75
C ALA A 231 -16.48 -1.36 11.49
N HIS A 232 -15.52 -0.50 11.83
CA HIS A 232 -15.60 0.94 11.54
C HIS A 232 -15.65 1.23 10.04
N LEU A 233 -14.84 0.50 9.26
CA LEU A 233 -14.82 0.65 7.80
C LEU A 233 -16.15 0.21 7.16
N ALA A 234 -16.72 -0.90 7.65
CA ALA A 234 -18.03 -1.38 7.23
C ALA A 234 -19.15 -0.40 7.60
N ASP A 235 -19.10 0.21 8.79
CA ASP A 235 -20.04 1.25 9.23
C ASP A 235 -19.98 2.50 8.33
N LEU A 236 -18.78 2.98 7.99
CA LEU A 236 -18.62 4.08 7.03
C LEU A 236 -19.16 3.71 5.64
N SER A 237 -18.86 2.49 5.16
CA SER A 237 -19.27 2.01 3.84
C SER A 237 -20.80 1.86 3.70
N GLN A 238 -21.51 1.49 4.77
CA GLN A 238 -22.96 1.32 4.71
C GLN A 238 -23.75 2.64 4.73
N GLN A 239 -23.14 3.75 5.17
CA GLN A 239 -23.77 5.07 5.22
C GLN A 239 -24.11 5.63 3.83
N HIS A 240 -23.47 5.11 2.76
CA HIS A 240 -23.71 5.56 1.38
C HIS A 240 -23.84 4.38 0.41
N ARG A 241 -24.68 4.52 -0.62
CA ARG A 241 -24.89 3.48 -1.64
C ARG A 241 -23.62 3.10 -2.42
N THR A 242 -22.65 4.02 -2.49
CA THR A 242 -21.39 3.85 -3.22
C THR A 242 -20.43 2.87 -2.53
N GLY A 243 -20.59 2.66 -1.22
CA GLY A 243 -19.64 1.92 -0.42
C GLY A 243 -18.30 2.62 -0.17
N LEU A 244 -18.11 3.84 -0.70
CA LEU A 244 -16.89 4.62 -0.51
C LEU A 244 -16.72 5.02 0.96
N VAL A 245 -15.47 5.14 1.37
CA VAL A 245 -15.06 5.54 2.73
C VAL A 245 -14.22 6.82 2.67
N PRO A 246 -14.24 7.67 3.71
CA PRO A 246 -13.50 8.92 3.72
C PRO A 246 -12.00 8.70 3.94
N ASP A 247 -11.16 9.67 3.61
CA ASP A 247 -9.74 9.68 4.00
C ASP A 247 -9.59 9.51 5.51
N PHE A 248 -10.37 10.26 6.29
CA PHE A 248 -10.36 10.22 7.74
C PHE A 248 -11.78 10.15 8.33
N ALA A 249 -11.89 9.45 9.45
CA ALA A 249 -13.13 9.35 10.22
C ALA A 249 -12.87 9.52 11.73
N TRP A 250 -13.85 10.06 12.43
CA TRP A 250 -13.96 9.95 13.88
C TRP A 250 -14.61 8.62 14.23
N VAL A 251 -13.94 7.81 15.06
CA VAL A 251 -14.45 6.51 15.51
C VAL A 251 -14.68 6.48 17.02
N THR A 252 -15.71 5.77 17.45
CA THR A 252 -16.02 5.49 18.86
C THR A 252 -16.04 3.98 19.08
N ALA A 253 -16.51 3.51 20.24
CA ALA A 253 -16.68 2.08 20.46
C ALA A 253 -17.75 1.45 19.54
N THR A 254 -18.73 2.24 19.08
CA THR A 254 -19.96 1.77 18.45
C THR A 254 -20.30 2.43 17.12
N GLY A 255 -19.54 3.42 16.65
CA GLY A 255 -19.83 4.05 15.36
C GLY A 255 -18.69 4.88 14.80
N ALA A 256 -18.81 5.21 13.53
CA ALA A 256 -17.84 5.99 12.77
C ALA A 256 -18.52 7.09 11.94
N LYS A 257 -17.88 8.24 11.82
CA LYS A 257 -18.35 9.32 10.93
C LYS A 257 -17.20 10.00 10.20
N PRO A 258 -17.36 10.40 8.94
CA PRO A 258 -16.38 11.21 8.23
C PRO A 258 -16.03 12.48 9.01
N VAL A 259 -14.77 12.91 8.94
CA VAL A 259 -14.36 14.20 9.51
C VAL A 259 -14.83 15.38 8.66
N LYS A 260 -14.77 16.59 9.22
CA LYS A 260 -15.02 17.82 8.45
C LYS A 260 -13.83 18.14 7.53
N PRO A 261 -14.02 18.90 6.44
CA PRO A 261 -12.92 19.49 5.68
C PRO A 261 -11.90 20.19 6.57
N TRP A 262 -10.61 20.11 6.23
CA TRP A 262 -9.51 20.76 6.94
C TRP A 262 -9.34 20.30 8.41
N THR A 263 -9.73 19.08 8.72
CA THR A 263 -9.48 18.50 10.04
C THR A 263 -8.03 18.04 10.17
N VAL A 264 -7.44 17.54 9.09
CA VAL A 264 -6.10 16.92 9.06
C VAL A 264 -5.28 17.45 7.90
N ALA A 265 -5.69 17.18 6.65
CA ALA A 265 -4.83 17.37 5.49
C ALA A 265 -5.41 18.38 4.47
N GLY A 266 -6.73 18.42 4.29
CA GLY A 266 -7.32 19.33 3.31
C GLY A 266 -8.83 19.31 3.20
N LYS A 267 -9.35 20.02 2.20
CA LYS A 267 -10.80 20.13 1.94
C LYS A 267 -11.54 18.81 1.75
N ASN A 268 -10.81 17.73 1.43
CA ASN A 268 -11.37 16.42 1.10
C ASN A 268 -11.20 15.37 2.21
N ASP A 269 -10.80 15.75 3.43
CA ASP A 269 -10.57 14.79 4.53
C ASP A 269 -11.75 13.85 4.81
N GLY A 270 -12.98 14.34 4.64
CA GLY A 270 -14.23 13.57 4.81
C GLY A 270 -14.74 12.86 3.54
N ASN A 271 -13.96 12.85 2.46
CA ASN A 271 -14.33 12.26 1.16
C ASN A 271 -13.36 11.13 0.77
N TYR A 272 -13.70 10.37 -0.27
CA TYR A 272 -12.78 9.38 -0.84
C TYR A 272 -11.73 10.10 -1.68
N SER A 273 -10.53 10.30 -1.12
CA SER A 273 -9.45 11.07 -1.73
C SER A 273 -8.10 10.35 -1.62
N TYR A 274 -6.99 11.08 -1.56
CA TYR A 274 -5.63 10.54 -1.73
C TYR A 274 -5.19 9.59 -0.62
N ASN A 275 -5.82 9.60 0.57
CA ASN A 275 -5.60 8.55 1.55
C ASN A 275 -6.46 7.33 1.23
N ALA A 276 -7.78 7.51 1.15
CA ALA A 276 -8.75 6.42 0.99
C ALA A 276 -8.64 5.68 -0.35
N CYS A 277 -7.97 6.27 -1.35
CA CYS A 277 -7.70 5.62 -2.64
C CYS A 277 -6.98 4.28 -2.47
N ARG A 278 -6.24 4.08 -1.37
CA ARG A 278 -5.53 2.83 -1.02
C ARG A 278 -6.44 1.74 -0.47
N VAL A 279 -7.62 2.06 0.07
CA VAL A 279 -8.48 1.07 0.75
C VAL A 279 -8.78 -0.16 -0.13
N PRO A 280 -9.10 -0.04 -1.44
CA PRO A 280 -9.25 -1.20 -2.30
C PRO A 280 -8.06 -2.16 -2.28
N MET A 281 -6.82 -1.65 -2.35
CA MET A 281 -5.63 -2.52 -2.30
C MET A 281 -5.42 -3.17 -0.93
N MET A 282 -5.76 -2.46 0.15
CA MET A 282 -5.58 -2.97 1.52
C MET A 282 -6.55 -4.11 1.83
N LEU A 283 -7.74 -4.11 1.21
CA LEU A 283 -8.75 -5.17 1.39
C LEU A 283 -8.60 -6.31 0.38
N ALA A 284 -7.94 -6.08 -0.75
CA ALA A 284 -7.93 -6.96 -1.93
C ALA A 284 -7.64 -8.44 -1.63
N ALA A 285 -6.66 -8.71 -0.77
CA ALA A 285 -6.22 -10.07 -0.46
C ALA A 285 -6.95 -10.70 0.76
N SER A 286 -7.75 -9.92 1.49
CA SER A 286 -8.43 -10.41 2.69
C SER A 286 -9.56 -11.36 2.35
N LYS A 287 -9.73 -12.44 3.11
CA LYS A 287 -10.90 -13.32 3.04
C LYS A 287 -11.95 -13.02 4.10
N ASP A 288 -11.73 -11.97 4.89
CA ASP A 288 -12.68 -11.54 5.91
C ASP A 288 -14.00 -11.07 5.26
N PRO A 289 -15.17 -11.54 5.73
CA PRO A 289 -16.46 -11.15 5.16
C PRO A 289 -16.74 -9.64 5.19
N GLN A 290 -16.31 -8.92 6.22
CA GLN A 290 -16.50 -7.46 6.31
C GLN A 290 -15.61 -6.72 5.31
N ALA A 291 -14.36 -7.17 5.16
CA ALA A 291 -13.44 -6.64 4.15
C ALA A 291 -14.02 -6.86 2.74
N GLN A 292 -14.45 -8.08 2.43
CA GLN A 292 -15.03 -8.44 1.13
C GLN A 292 -16.33 -7.69 0.83
N LYS A 293 -17.23 -7.56 1.82
CA LYS A 293 -18.45 -6.77 1.68
C LYS A 293 -18.16 -5.30 1.35
N THR A 294 -17.21 -4.69 2.08
CA THR A 294 -16.82 -3.29 1.88
C THR A 294 -16.17 -3.08 0.52
N LEU A 295 -15.23 -3.96 0.15
CA LEU A 295 -14.55 -3.94 -1.14
C LEU A 295 -15.55 -4.07 -2.30
N ASN A 296 -16.44 -5.06 -2.24
CA ASN A 296 -17.43 -5.32 -3.29
C ASN A 296 -18.36 -4.14 -3.54
N ARG A 297 -18.75 -3.39 -2.49
CA ARG A 297 -19.57 -2.18 -2.66
C ARG A 297 -18.81 -1.09 -3.43
N MET A 298 -17.56 -0.81 -3.05
CA MET A 298 -16.72 0.16 -3.78
C MET A 298 -16.47 -0.27 -5.23
N MET A 299 -16.12 -1.54 -5.47
CA MET A 299 -15.85 -2.02 -6.82
C MET A 299 -17.09 -1.98 -7.70
N LYS A 300 -18.27 -2.34 -7.17
CA LYS A 300 -19.54 -2.15 -7.89
C LYS A 300 -19.82 -0.67 -8.17
N PHE A 301 -19.50 0.26 -7.27
CA PHE A 301 -19.66 1.68 -7.58
C PHE A 301 -18.77 2.12 -8.76
N PHE A 302 -17.49 1.72 -8.76
CA PHE A 302 -16.57 2.09 -9.83
C PHE A 302 -16.91 1.41 -11.16
N SER A 303 -17.43 0.18 -11.15
CA SER A 303 -17.75 -0.56 -12.39
C SER A 303 -18.85 0.09 -13.24
N HIS A 304 -19.68 0.94 -12.64
CA HIS A 304 -20.72 1.72 -13.33
C HIS A 304 -20.23 3.10 -13.80
N ARG A 305 -18.93 3.42 -13.68
CA ARG A 305 -18.37 4.69 -14.12
C ARG A 305 -17.72 4.53 -15.49
N TYR A 306 -17.95 5.50 -16.37
CA TYR A 306 -17.30 5.55 -17.68
C TYR A 306 -15.77 5.72 -17.54
N TYR A 307 -15.34 6.60 -16.65
CA TYR A 307 -13.95 6.68 -16.16
C TYR A 307 -13.90 6.91 -14.65
N VAL A 308 -12.89 6.31 -14.01
CA VAL A 308 -12.57 6.56 -12.60
C VAL A 308 -11.72 7.82 -12.49
N THR A 309 -12.19 8.83 -11.76
CA THR A 309 -11.50 10.10 -11.55
C THR A 309 -10.71 10.11 -10.24
N ALA A 310 -9.84 11.11 -10.08
CA ALA A 310 -9.13 11.39 -8.85
C ALA A 310 -10.06 11.86 -7.74
N GLY A 311 -10.73 10.93 -7.07
CA GLY A 311 -11.53 11.17 -5.87
C GLY A 311 -12.99 11.50 -6.10
N TYR A 312 -13.78 11.20 -5.07
CA TYR A 312 -15.23 11.27 -5.06
C TYR A 312 -15.74 11.72 -3.68
N THR A 313 -16.84 12.48 -3.66
CA THR A 313 -17.65 12.56 -2.44
C THR A 313 -18.17 11.18 -2.09
N LEU A 314 -18.54 10.95 -0.83
CA LEU A 314 -19.07 9.64 -0.42
C LEU A 314 -20.41 9.30 -1.10
N ALA A 315 -21.16 10.32 -1.55
CA ALA A 315 -22.35 10.14 -2.39
C ALA A 315 -22.04 9.81 -3.86
N GLY A 316 -20.77 9.87 -4.27
CA GLY A 316 -20.32 9.47 -5.60
C GLY A 316 -20.17 10.59 -6.62
N LYS A 317 -20.23 11.86 -6.19
CA LYS A 317 -19.93 13.00 -7.06
C LYS A 317 -18.41 13.10 -7.24
N GLN A 318 -17.95 13.24 -8.48
CA GLN A 318 -16.52 13.42 -8.78
C GLN A 318 -15.98 14.68 -8.10
N LEU A 319 -14.82 14.58 -7.44
CA LEU A 319 -14.11 15.74 -6.86
C LEU A 319 -13.20 16.43 -7.89
N ASN A 320 -12.78 15.67 -8.90
CA ASN A 320 -11.91 16.11 -9.98
C ASN A 320 -12.39 15.51 -11.31
N HIS A 321 -12.01 16.13 -12.43
CA HIS A 321 -12.40 15.68 -13.77
C HIS A 321 -11.30 14.90 -14.51
N HIS A 322 -10.15 14.65 -13.86
CA HIS A 322 -9.03 13.89 -14.42
C HIS A 322 -8.89 12.52 -13.74
N GLN A 323 -8.27 11.56 -14.43
CA GLN A 323 -7.85 10.28 -13.86
C GLN A 323 -6.47 10.43 -13.19
N SER A 324 -6.20 9.61 -12.18
CA SER A 324 -4.87 9.49 -11.56
C SER A 324 -4.58 8.02 -11.27
N SER A 325 -3.34 7.61 -11.51
CA SER A 325 -2.94 6.23 -11.26
C SER A 325 -2.98 5.88 -9.77
N SER A 326 -2.90 6.86 -8.86
CA SER A 326 -3.09 6.62 -7.43
C SER A 326 -4.48 6.10 -7.06
N PHE A 327 -5.48 6.33 -7.89
CA PHE A 327 -6.83 5.79 -7.71
C PHE A 327 -7.03 4.51 -8.51
N SER A 328 -6.58 4.50 -9.77
CA SER A 328 -6.77 3.37 -10.66
C SER A 328 -5.90 2.15 -10.31
N ALA A 329 -4.69 2.34 -9.79
CA ALA A 329 -3.80 1.23 -9.43
C ALA A 329 -4.31 0.38 -8.25
N PRO A 330 -4.78 0.96 -7.13
CA PRO A 330 -5.44 0.18 -6.08
C PRO A 330 -6.69 -0.57 -6.55
N ILE A 331 -7.49 0.05 -7.42
CA ILE A 331 -8.70 -0.58 -7.99
C ILE A 331 -8.30 -1.74 -8.92
N PHE A 332 -7.32 -1.55 -9.80
CA PHE A 332 -6.79 -2.59 -10.68
C PHE A 332 -6.31 -3.79 -9.85
N TYR A 333 -5.49 -3.54 -8.82
CA TYR A 333 -5.00 -4.62 -7.95
C TYR A 333 -6.16 -5.35 -7.25
N ALA A 334 -7.15 -4.62 -6.74
CA ALA A 334 -8.32 -5.21 -6.09
C ALA A 334 -9.12 -6.13 -7.03
N VAL A 335 -9.45 -5.67 -8.24
CA VAL A 335 -10.19 -6.50 -9.20
C VAL A 335 -9.37 -7.68 -9.71
N SER A 336 -8.05 -7.52 -9.88
CA SER A 336 -7.17 -8.63 -10.29
C SER A 336 -7.23 -9.83 -9.33
N LEU A 337 -7.40 -9.59 -8.03
CA LEU A 337 -7.53 -10.65 -7.02
C LEU A 337 -8.97 -11.12 -6.77
N ASN A 338 -9.98 -10.38 -7.24
CA ASN A 338 -11.39 -10.61 -6.93
C ASN A 338 -12.27 -10.67 -8.19
N ARG A 339 -11.79 -11.40 -9.21
CA ARG A 339 -12.52 -11.63 -10.47
C ARG A 339 -13.85 -12.38 -10.24
N ASN A 340 -14.77 -12.27 -11.19
CA ASN A 340 -16.07 -12.95 -11.23
C ASN A 340 -17.06 -12.49 -10.14
N ASN A 341 -16.98 -11.21 -9.73
CA ASN A 341 -17.85 -10.61 -8.71
C ASN A 341 -18.77 -9.49 -9.26
N GLY A 342 -18.94 -9.41 -10.59
CA GLY A 342 -19.82 -8.44 -11.25
C GLY A 342 -19.20 -7.05 -11.47
N TYR A 343 -17.87 -6.95 -11.44
CA TYR A 343 -17.11 -5.72 -11.71
C TYR A 343 -15.83 -6.00 -12.53
N ASP A 344 -15.81 -7.10 -13.29
CA ASP A 344 -14.64 -7.53 -14.06
C ASP A 344 -14.23 -6.54 -15.15
N ASN A 345 -15.15 -5.69 -15.61
CA ASN A 345 -14.84 -4.57 -16.52
C ASN A 345 -13.83 -3.58 -15.92
N LEU A 346 -13.67 -3.54 -14.60
CA LEU A 346 -12.60 -2.76 -13.96
C LEU A 346 -11.21 -3.30 -14.28
N PHE A 347 -11.06 -4.61 -14.50
CA PHE A 347 -9.76 -5.17 -14.85
C PHE A 347 -9.26 -4.61 -16.18
N ASP A 348 -10.14 -4.43 -17.16
CA ASP A 348 -9.74 -3.87 -18.45
C ASP A 348 -9.70 -2.34 -18.42
N SER A 349 -10.70 -1.69 -17.84
CA SER A 349 -10.76 -0.21 -17.81
C SER A 349 -9.66 0.43 -16.97
N GLN A 350 -9.11 -0.25 -15.95
CA GLN A 350 -8.05 0.30 -15.10
C GLN A 350 -6.63 -0.06 -15.59
N LYS A 351 -6.47 -0.95 -16.57
CA LYS A 351 -5.14 -1.29 -17.14
C LYS A 351 -4.42 -0.12 -17.80
N PHE A 352 -5.12 0.97 -18.11
CA PHE A 352 -4.50 2.14 -18.73
C PHE A 352 -3.33 2.70 -17.90
N ILE A 353 -3.27 2.42 -16.59
CA ILE A 353 -2.12 2.78 -15.74
C ILE A 353 -0.79 2.19 -16.26
N PHE A 354 -0.85 1.12 -17.06
CA PHE A 354 0.32 0.50 -17.68
C PHE A 354 0.59 0.97 -19.12
N SER A 355 -0.29 1.80 -19.69
CA SER A 355 -0.18 2.28 -21.08
C SER A 355 0.81 3.45 -21.24
N LYS A 356 1.27 4.03 -20.13
CA LYS A 356 2.22 5.15 -20.12
C LYS A 356 3.42 4.81 -19.23
N PRO A 357 4.61 5.36 -19.51
CA PRO A 357 5.74 5.24 -18.62
C PRO A 357 5.43 5.76 -17.21
N LEU A 358 6.04 5.15 -16.20
CA LEU A 358 5.93 5.64 -14.82
C LEU A 358 6.34 7.12 -14.73
N PRO A 359 5.55 7.99 -14.08
CA PRO A 359 5.94 9.37 -13.88
C PRO A 359 7.22 9.40 -13.02
N LYS A 360 8.08 10.39 -13.25
CA LYS A 360 9.32 10.62 -12.48
C LYS A 360 9.20 11.74 -11.43
N ASN A 361 8.12 12.50 -11.48
CA ASN A 361 7.82 13.67 -10.66
C ASN A 361 6.46 13.55 -9.95
N ASN A 362 5.95 12.32 -9.82
CA ASN A 362 4.77 12.01 -9.03
C ASN A 362 5.01 10.66 -8.36
N TYR A 363 5.66 10.75 -7.20
CA TYR A 363 6.05 9.62 -6.37
C TYR A 363 4.86 8.67 -6.09
N TYR A 364 3.72 9.25 -5.76
CA TYR A 364 2.58 8.49 -5.25
C TYR A 364 1.91 7.69 -6.37
N ASP A 365 1.64 8.31 -7.52
CA ASP A 365 1.11 7.60 -8.70
C ASP A 365 2.06 6.48 -9.13
N ALA A 366 3.37 6.77 -9.20
CA ALA A 366 4.35 5.78 -9.62
C ALA A 366 4.43 4.59 -8.66
N THR A 367 4.42 4.85 -7.36
CA THR A 367 4.57 3.82 -6.32
C THR A 367 3.38 2.88 -6.29
N LEU A 368 2.14 3.41 -6.29
CA LEU A 368 0.95 2.59 -6.30
C LEU A 368 0.81 1.79 -7.60
N THR A 369 1.23 2.37 -8.74
CA THR A 369 1.28 1.65 -10.02
C THR A 369 2.30 0.51 -9.98
N THR A 370 3.49 0.73 -9.41
CA THR A 370 4.49 -0.33 -9.25
C THR A 370 3.99 -1.46 -8.35
N ILE A 371 3.32 -1.15 -7.23
CA ILE A 371 2.70 -2.19 -6.38
C ILE A 371 1.65 -2.98 -7.18
N ALA A 372 0.80 -2.29 -7.93
CA ALA A 372 -0.23 -2.92 -8.76
C ALA A 372 0.36 -3.78 -9.89
N ALA A 373 1.47 -3.37 -10.52
CA ALA A 373 2.19 -4.20 -11.48
C ALA A 373 2.70 -5.49 -10.81
N MET A 374 3.39 -5.35 -9.68
CA MET A 374 4.04 -6.45 -8.95
C MET A 374 3.06 -7.47 -8.36
N LYS A 375 1.83 -7.05 -8.04
CA LYS A 375 0.84 -7.87 -7.32
C LYS A 375 -0.45 -8.15 -8.08
N GLY A 376 -0.80 -7.31 -9.05
CA GLY A 376 -2.06 -7.37 -9.80
C GLY A 376 -1.95 -7.95 -11.21
N MET A 377 -0.74 -8.17 -11.73
CA MET A 377 -0.53 -8.89 -12.97
C MET A 377 -0.25 -10.37 -12.66
N ASN A 378 -1.22 -11.24 -12.92
CA ASN A 378 -1.15 -12.69 -12.77
C ASN A 378 -1.09 -13.39 -14.12
#